data_AF-A0A3N7ZCH7-F1
#
_entry.id   AF-A0A3N7ZCH7-F1
#
_cell.length_a   1.000
_cell.length_b   1.000
_cell.length_c   1.000
_cell.angle_alpha   90.00
_cell.angle_beta   90.00
_cell.angle_gamma   90.00
#
_symmetry.space_group_name_H-M   'P 1'
#
loop_
_entity.id
_entity.type
_entity.pdbx_description
1 polymer ?
#
loop_
_entity_poly.entity_id
_entity_poly.type
_entity_poly.pdbx_seq_one_letter_code
_entity_poly.pdbx_strand_id
1 'polypeptide(L)'
;MRTTASERLSIENRARERKLAVSDYLLRCALGKPAQLHADVDAINYLREICIEVKNLYHANTGVSEAALDKVMKAAIAAIARVWENPRQMR
;
A
#
# COMPACT_ATOMS: atom_id res chain seq x y z
N MET A 1 25.40 -9.54 -3.87
CA MET A 1 24.86 -8.17 -3.73
C MET A 1 26.05 -7.24 -3.53
N ARG A 2 26.21 -6.19 -4.34
CA ARG A 2 27.25 -5.18 -4.11
C ARG A 2 26.61 -4.07 -3.29
N THR A 3 27.19 -3.78 -2.13
CA THR A 3 26.73 -2.73 -1.21
C THR A 3 27.91 -1.84 -0.87
N THR A 4 27.63 -0.58 -0.63
CA THR A 4 28.63 0.35 -0.07
C THR A 4 28.96 -0.03 1.38
N ALA A 5 30.08 0.48 1.89
CA ALA A 5 30.50 0.21 3.27
C ALA A 5 29.47 0.73 4.30
N SER A 6 28.83 1.87 4.04
CA SER A 6 27.79 2.43 4.91
C SER A 6 26.51 1.59 4.92
N GLU A 7 26.09 1.09 3.76
CA GLU A 7 24.93 0.19 3.63
C GLU A 7 25.14 -1.11 4.39
N ARG A 8 26.33 -1.70 4.27
CA ARG A 8 26.67 -2.93 4.98
C ARG A 8 26.58 -2.74 6.49
N LEU A 9 27.13 -1.65 7.01
CA LEU A 9 27.11 -1.33 8.44
C LEU A 9 25.69 -1.11 8.95
N SER A 10 24.84 -0.45 8.16
CA SER A 10 23.41 -0.27 8.45
C SER A 10 22.66 -1.61 8.50
N ILE A 11 22.91 -2.50 7.55
CA ILE A 11 22.31 -3.84 7.51
C ILE A 11 22.74 -4.68 8.72
N GLU A 12 24.03 -4.67 9.06
CA GLU A 12 24.60 -5.41 10.18
C GLU A 12 24.03 -4.91 11.53
N ASN A 13 23.89 -3.60 11.70
CA ASN A 13 23.28 -3.02 12.90
C ASN A 13 21.81 -3.45 13.05
N ARG A 14 21.02 -3.37 11.97
CA ARG A 14 19.60 -3.79 12.00
C ARG A 14 19.42 -5.30 12.22
N ALA A 15 20.33 -6.12 11.68
CA ALA A 15 20.34 -7.56 11.96
C ALA A 15 20.62 -7.83 13.45
N ARG A 16 21.60 -7.11 14.03
CA ARG A 16 21.95 -7.20 15.45
C ARG A 16 20.83 -6.75 16.37
N GLU A 17 20.18 -5.62 16.09
CA GLU A 17 19.00 -5.12 16.83
C GLU A 17 17.90 -6.17 16.89
N ARG A 18 17.73 -6.95 15.82
CA ARG A 18 16.72 -7.99 15.69
C ARG A 18 17.18 -9.37 16.16
N LYS A 19 18.41 -9.50 16.66
CA LYS A 19 19.04 -10.77 17.08
C LYS A 19 19.02 -11.82 15.97
N LEU A 20 19.25 -11.39 14.73
CA LEU A 20 19.30 -12.25 13.56
C LEU A 20 20.71 -12.27 12.97
N ALA A 21 21.08 -13.39 12.34
CA ALA A 21 22.18 -13.40 11.40
C ALA A 21 21.86 -12.46 10.22
N VAL A 22 22.88 -11.84 9.63
CA VAL A 22 22.70 -10.92 8.49
C VAL A 22 22.00 -11.61 7.32
N SER A 23 22.34 -12.88 7.06
CA SER A 23 21.69 -13.72 6.06
C SER A 23 20.19 -13.89 6.33
N ASP A 24 19.80 -14.18 7.57
CA ASP A 24 18.41 -14.39 7.96
C ASP A 24 17.62 -13.08 7.94
N TYR A 25 18.25 -11.98 8.34
CA TYR A 25 17.68 -10.65 8.23
C TYR A 25 17.38 -10.30 6.76
N LEU A 26 18.35 -10.51 5.87
CA LEU A 26 18.18 -10.25 4.43
C LEU A 26 17.12 -11.18 3.83
N LEU A 27 17.12 -12.46 4.19
CA LEU A 27 16.13 -13.43 3.74
C LEU A 27 14.71 -13.03 4.20
N ARG A 28 14.53 -12.64 5.46
CA ARG A 28 13.23 -12.13 5.96
C ARG A 28 12.83 -10.81 5.29
N CYS A 29 13.77 -9.93 5.01
CA CYS A 29 13.49 -8.70 4.26
C CYS A 29 13.09 -8.98 2.80
N ALA A 30 13.67 -9.99 2.17
CA ALA A 30 13.35 -10.41 0.81
C ALA A 30 12.00 -11.16 0.74
N LEU A 31 11.72 -12.02 1.72
CA LEU A 31 10.49 -12.83 1.78
C LEU A 31 9.29 -12.08 2.36
N GLY A 32 9.50 -11.04 3.19
CA GLY A 32 8.43 -10.28 3.83
C GLY A 32 7.86 -9.12 2.98
N LYS A 33 8.49 -8.79 1.84
CA LYS A 33 8.08 -7.67 0.98
C LYS A 33 7.13 -7.99 -0.20
N PRO A 34 7.11 -9.20 -0.81
CA PRO A 34 6.34 -9.39 -2.04
C PRO A 34 4.83 -9.46 -1.83
N ALA A 35 4.35 -10.01 -0.70
CA ALA A 35 2.91 -10.13 -0.45
C ALA A 35 2.22 -8.79 -0.17
N GLN A 36 2.91 -7.87 0.52
CA GLN A 36 2.34 -6.58 0.91
C GLN A 36 2.24 -5.63 -0.29
N LEU A 37 3.26 -5.60 -1.15
CA LEU A 37 3.23 -4.85 -2.40
C LEU A 37 2.13 -5.32 -3.36
N HIS A 38 1.79 -6.61 -3.39
CA HIS A 38 0.68 -7.11 -4.22
C HIS A 38 -0.69 -6.77 -3.63
N ALA A 39 -0.92 -7.00 -2.33
CA ALA A 39 -2.19 -6.65 -1.70
C ALA A 39 -2.49 -5.14 -1.78
N ASP A 40 -1.46 -4.29 -1.62
CA ASP A 40 -1.60 -2.84 -1.75
C ASP A 40 -1.93 -2.43 -3.20
N VAL A 41 -1.28 -3.06 -4.19
CA VAL A 41 -1.57 -2.82 -5.62
C VAL A 41 -2.97 -3.30 -6.01
N ASP A 42 -3.41 -4.44 -5.49
CA ASP A 42 -4.75 -4.99 -5.72
C ASP A 42 -5.83 -4.09 -5.11
N ALA A 43 -5.63 -3.59 -3.89
CA ALA A 43 -6.53 -2.63 -3.26
C ALA A 43 -6.66 -1.32 -4.06
N ILE A 44 -5.55 -0.83 -4.63
CA ILE A 44 -5.56 0.36 -5.50
C ILE A 44 -6.33 0.09 -6.79
N ASN A 45 -6.13 -1.08 -7.41
CA ASN A 45 -6.86 -1.45 -8.62
C ASN A 45 -8.36 -1.58 -8.34
N TYR A 46 -8.74 -2.20 -7.22
CA TYR A 46 -10.14 -2.31 -6.80
C TYR A 46 -10.78 -0.93 -6.55
N LEU A 47 -10.06 -0.01 -5.91
CA LEU A 47 -10.54 1.35 -5.70
C LEU A 47 -10.69 2.12 -7.03
N ARG A 48 -9.81 1.87 -8.00
CA ARG A 48 -9.95 2.44 -9.36
C ARG A 48 -11.22 1.92 -10.04
N GLU A 49 -11.51 0.63 -9.95
CA GLU A 49 -12.72 0.02 -10.50
C GLU A 49 -13.99 0.60 -9.89
N ILE A 50 -14.04 0.74 -8.56
CA ILE A 50 -15.16 1.39 -7.87
C ILE A 50 -15.38 2.82 -8.36
N CYS A 51 -14.30 3.61 -8.53
CA CYS A 51 -14.42 4.98 -9.04
C CYS A 51 -14.99 5.02 -10.46
N ILE A 52 -14.62 4.06 -11.31
CA ILE A 52 -15.14 3.94 -12.67
C ILE A 52 -16.63 3.59 -12.65
N GLU A 53 -17.06 2.63 -11.83
CA GLU A 53 -18.47 2.26 -11.69
C GLU A 53 -19.32 3.43 -11.17
N VAL A 54 -18.83 4.17 -10.17
CA VAL A 54 -19.51 5.36 -9.64
C VAL A 54 -19.67 6.41 -10.73
N LYS A 55 -18.64 6.64 -11.55
CA LYS A 55 -18.72 7.56 -12.70
C LYS A 55 -19.72 7.08 -13.75
N ASN A 56 -19.76 5.77 -14.03
CA ASN A 56 -20.73 5.19 -14.96
C ASN A 56 -22.16 5.34 -14.45
N LEU A 57 -22.39 5.16 -13.14
CA LEU A 57 -23.71 5.38 -12.52
C LEU A 57 -24.19 6.83 -12.61
N TYR A 58 -23.27 7.79 -12.49
CA TYR A 58 -23.57 9.21 -12.68
C TYR A 58 -23.99 9.50 -14.13
N HIS A 59 -23.22 9.02 -15.11
CA HIS A 59 -23.54 9.22 -16.54
C HIS A 59 -24.75 8.42 -17.01
N ALA A 60 -25.13 7.35 -16.30
CA ALA A 60 -26.33 6.57 -16.57
C ALA A 60 -27.64 7.27 -16.14
N ASN A 61 -27.59 8.56 -15.73
CA ASN A 61 -28.78 9.36 -15.37
C ASN A 61 -29.65 8.70 -14.29
N THR A 62 -29.01 8.05 -13.31
CA THR A 62 -29.68 7.31 -12.23
C THR A 62 -30.35 8.20 -11.18
N GLY A 63 -30.34 9.53 -11.35
CA GLY A 63 -30.87 10.47 -10.36
C GLY A 63 -29.97 10.65 -9.13
N VAL A 64 -28.75 10.10 -9.16
CA VAL A 64 -27.74 10.29 -8.12
C VAL A 64 -27.29 11.74 -8.12
N SER A 65 -27.39 12.39 -6.96
CA SER A 65 -26.95 13.78 -6.82
C SER A 65 -25.42 13.87 -6.90
N GLU A 66 -24.94 14.93 -7.56
CA GLU A 66 -23.50 15.21 -7.66
C GLU A 66 -22.83 15.28 -6.29
N ALA A 67 -23.52 15.82 -5.28
CA ALA A 67 -23.05 15.88 -3.90
C ALA A 67 -22.86 14.49 -3.26
N ALA A 68 -23.73 13.53 -3.57
CA ALA A 68 -23.57 12.16 -3.11
C ALA A 68 -22.36 11.50 -3.78
N LEU A 69 -22.15 11.78 -5.07
CA LEU A 69 -21.00 11.29 -5.83
C LEU A 69 -19.67 11.84 -5.28
N ASP A 70 -19.60 13.15 -5.07
CA ASP A 70 -18.42 13.83 -4.52
C ASP A 70 -18.07 13.32 -3.12
N LYS A 71 -19.08 13.08 -2.28
CA LYS A 71 -18.88 12.47 -0.96
C LYS A 71 -18.26 11.07 -1.03
N VAL A 72 -18.75 10.23 -1.94
CA VAL A 72 -18.23 8.86 -2.15
C VAL A 72 -16.80 8.91 -2.69
N MET A 73 -16.52 9.77 -3.66
CA MET A 73 -15.18 9.95 -4.23
C MET A 73 -14.17 10.44 -3.19
N LYS A 74 -14.54 11.40 -2.34
CA LYS A 74 -13.69 11.87 -1.23
C LYS A 74 -13.42 10.77 -0.21
N ALA A 75 -14.42 9.94 0.10
CA ALA A 75 -14.23 8.81 1.01
C ALA A 75 -13.28 7.75 0.42
N ALA A 76 -13.38 7.46 -0.87
CA ALA A 76 -12.47 6.54 -1.57
C ALA A 76 -11.03 7.09 -1.58
N ILE A 77 -10.83 8.36 -1.90
CA ILE A 77 -9.50 9.01 -1.88
C ILE A 77 -8.91 8.97 -0.46
N ALA A 78 -9.70 9.27 0.57
CA ALA A 78 -9.25 9.20 1.96
C ALA A 78 -8.88 7.77 2.39
N ALA A 79 -9.59 6.75 1.90
CA ALA A 79 -9.25 5.36 2.15
C ALA A 79 -7.92 4.97 1.49
N ILE A 80 -7.70 5.36 0.22
CA ILE A 80 -6.42 5.17 -0.48
C ILE A 80 -5.28 5.85 0.28
N ALA A 81 -5.47 7.12 0.68
CA ALA A 81 -4.46 7.89 1.39
C ALA A 81 -4.06 7.23 2.72
N ARG A 82 -5.02 6.68 3.48
CA ARG A 82 -4.73 5.96 4.74
C ARG A 82 -3.90 4.69 4.52
N VAL A 83 -4.18 3.92 3.47
CA VAL A 83 -3.38 2.73 3.13
C VAL A 83 -1.96 3.15 2.78
N TRP A 84 -1.81 4.23 2.01
CA TRP A 84 -0.50 4.74 1.59
C TRP A 84 0.32 5.35 2.73
N GLU A 85 -0.31 6.14 3.60
CA GLU A 85 0.36 6.83 4.71
C GLU A 85 0.62 5.90 5.90
N ASN A 86 -0.17 4.83 6.06
CA ASN A 86 -0.08 3.95 7.21
C ASN A 86 -0.19 2.45 6.85
N PRO A 87 0.81 1.88 6.13
CA PRO A 87 0.82 0.47 5.74
C PRO A 87 0.88 -0.51 6.93
N ARG A 88 0.94 -0.01 8.18
CA ARG A 88 1.06 -0.80 9.42
C ARG A 88 -0.23 -0.92 10.23
N GLN A 89 -1.31 -0.21 9.88
CA GLN A 89 -2.55 -0.21 10.66
C GLN A 89 -3.61 -1.22 10.21
N MET A 90 -3.40 -1.96 9.12
CA MET A 90 -4.16 -3.19 8.85
C MET A 90 -3.53 -4.34 9.64
N ARG A 91 -3.84 -4.41 10.93
CA ARG A 91 -3.57 -5.53 11.83
C ARG A 91 -4.82 -5.84 12.64
#